data_AF-A0A7X9M3K2-F1
#
_entry.id   AF-A0A7X9M3K2-F1
#
_cell.length_a   1.000
_cell.length_b   1.000
_cell.length_c   1.000
_cell.angle_alpha   90.00
_cell.angle_beta   90.00
_cell.angle_gamma   90.00
#
_symmetry.space_group_name_H-M   'P 1'
#
loop_
_entity.id
_entity.type
_entity.pdbx_description
1 polymer ?
#
loop_
_entity_poly.entity_id
_entity_poly.type
_entity_poly.pdbx_seq_one_letter_code
_entity_poly.pdbx_strand_id
1 'polypeptide(L)' 'MSKVIIKPHCEKCMKELKVGQNVVLTILYNIEHDGCRPWAEENIRDRGTFEEVVTRNRKYFNYFYQTMVKRKK' A
#
# COMPACT_ATOMS: atom_id res chain seq x y z
N MET A 1 20.64 16.71 -4.63
CA MET A 1 20.16 15.46 -3.98
C MET A 1 18.88 15.03 -4.66
N SER A 2 18.91 13.92 -5.41
CA SER A 2 17.73 13.41 -6.09
C SER A 2 16.81 12.76 -5.05
N LYS A 3 15.66 13.39 -4.77
CA LYS A 3 14.59 12.75 -4.00
C LYS A 3 14.13 11.53 -4.81
N VAL A 4 14.48 10.32 -4.36
CA VAL A 4 13.91 9.11 -4.93
C VAL A 4 12.46 9.07 -4.45
N ILE A 5 11.53 9.42 -5.35
CA ILE A 5 10.10 9.28 -5.10
C ILE A 5 9.82 7.79 -5.26
N ILE A 6 9.67 7.12 -4.12
CA ILE A 6 9.34 5.70 -4.12
C ILE A 6 7.83 5.63 -4.28
N LYS A 7 7.42 5.18 -5.46
CA LYS A 7 6.01 5.00 -5.77
C LYS A 7 5.47 3.85 -4.89
N PRO A 8 4.22 3.91 -4.43
CA PRO A 8 3.59 2.77 -3.77
C PRO A 8 3.38 1.65 -4.82
N HIS A 9 3.69 0.41 -4.45
CA HIS A 9 3.51 -0.76 -5.32
C HIS A 9 2.79 -1.87 -4.56
N CYS A 10 1.99 -2.65 -5.28
CA CYS A 10 1.39 -3.87 -4.74
C CYS A 10 2.48 -4.93 -4.60
N GLU A 11 2.69 -5.47 -3.41
CA GLU A 11 3.73 -6.50 -3.17
C GLU A 11 3.44 -7.81 -3.93
N LYS A 12 2.18 -8.05 -4.32
CA LYS A 12 1.80 -9.28 -5.00
C LYS A 12 2.12 -9.27 -6.49
N CYS A 13 1.84 -8.17 -7.19
CA CYS A 13 2.06 -8.06 -8.63
C CYS A 13 3.20 -7.11 -9.00
N MET A 14 3.80 -6.44 -8.02
CA MET A 14 4.87 -5.45 -8.16
C MET A 14 4.51 -4.24 -9.03
N LYS A 15 3.23 -4.06 -9.38
CA LYS A 15 2.74 -2.90 -10.13
C LYS A 15 2.47 -1.74 -9.20
N GLU A 16 2.66 -0.53 -9.72
CA GLU A 16 2.32 0.72 -9.03
C GLU A 16 0.85 0.75 -8.60
N LEU A 17 0.63 1.18 -7.35
CA LEU A 17 -0.69 1.51 -6.81
C LEU A 17 -1.03 2.95 -7.20
N LYS A 18 -2.14 3.15 -7.90
CA LYS A 18 -2.57 4.47 -8.38
C LYS A 18 -3.83 4.93 -7.66
N VAL A 19 -4.00 6.25 -7.56
CA VAL A 19 -5.23 6.89 -7.10
C VAL A 19 -6.42 6.42 -7.96
N GLY A 20 -7.56 6.20 -7.33
CA GLY A 20 -8.79 5.68 -7.94
C GLY A 20 -8.78 4.16 -8.18
N GLN A 21 -7.70 3.44 -7.89
CA GLN A 21 -7.69 1.98 -7.98
C GLN A 21 -8.23 1.35 -6.71
N ASN A 22 -9.02 0.29 -6.87
CA ASN A 22 -9.46 -0.53 -5.75
C ASN A 22 -8.29 -1.34 -5.19
N VAL A 23 -8.13 -1.25 -3.88
CA VAL A 23 -7.10 -1.92 -3.11
C VAL A 23 -7.68 -2.51 -1.84
N VAL A 24 -6.93 -3.45 -1.27
CA VAL A 24 -7.20 -3.99 0.05
C VAL A 24 -6.02 -3.69 0.98
N LEU A 25 -6.34 -3.37 2.23
CA LEU A 25 -5.39 -3.37 3.33
C LEU A 25 -5.44 -4.74 3.99
N THR A 26 -4.30 -5.44 4.02
CA THR A 26 -4.23 -6.77 4.62
C THR A 26 -4.15 -6.71 6.15
N ILE A 27 -4.39 -7.84 6.83
CA ILE A 27 -4.13 -7.97 8.26
C ILE A 27 -2.67 -7.69 8.67
N LEU A 28 -1.74 -7.83 7.73
CA LEU A 28 -0.31 -7.52 7.88
C LEU A 28 0.02 -6.06 7.54
N TYR A 29 -0.99 -5.22 7.30
CA TYR A 29 -0.88 -3.80 6.98
C TYR A 29 -0.28 -3.47 5.60
N ASN A 30 -0.23 -4.44 4.68
CA ASN A 30 0.20 -4.19 3.30
C ASN A 30 -0.98 -3.71 2.45
N ILE A 31 -0.74 -2.84 1.47
CA ILE A 31 -1.73 -2.53 0.43
C ILE A 31 -1.44 -3.40 -0.80
N GLU A 32 -2.47 -4.08 -1.27
CA GLU A 32 -2.45 -4.86 -2.51
C GLU A 32 -3.64 -4.48 -3.39
N HIS A 33 -3.54 -4.64 -4.71
CA HIS A 33 -4.71 -4.45 -5.59
C HIS A 33 -5.80 -5.46 -5.26
N ASP A 34 -7.06 -5.00 -5.35
CA ASP A 34 -8.28 -5.75 -5.00
C ASP A 34 -8.67 -6.85 -6.02
N GLY A 35 -7.70 -7.67 -6.39
CA GLY A 35 -7.83 -8.72 -7.40
C GLY A 35 -6.51 -9.46 -7.68
N CYS A 36 -5.42 -9.10 -7.01
CA CYS A 36 -4.13 -9.80 -7.17
C CYS A 36 -4.12 -11.21 -6.54
N ARG A 37 -5.09 -11.52 -5.67
CA ARG A 37 -5.32 -12.87 -5.12
C ARG A 37 -6.77 -13.01 -4.62
N PRO A 38 -7.28 -14.24 -4.48
CA PRO A 38 -8.52 -14.47 -3.76
C PRO A 38 -8.29 -14.15 -2.28
N TRP A 39 -8.96 -13.10 -1.79
CA TRP A 39 -8.91 -12.71 -0.39
C TRP A 39 -10.03 -13.41 0.38
N ALA A 40 -9.69 -14.13 1.43
CA ALA A 40 -10.68 -14.44 2.47
C ALA A 40 -10.93 -13.15 3.28
N GLU A 41 -12.19 -12.84 3.58
CA GLU A 41 -12.56 -11.58 4.25
C GLU A 41 -11.87 -11.40 5.60
N GLU A 42 -11.57 -12.50 6.31
CA GLU A 42 -10.81 -12.51 7.56
C GLU A 42 -9.39 -11.93 7.43
N ASN A 43 -8.82 -11.91 6.22
CA ASN A 43 -7.48 -11.41 5.93
C ASN A 43 -7.49 -9.95 5.44
N ILE A 44 -8.66 -9.31 5.37
CA ILE A 44 -8.85 -7.92 4.93
C ILE A 44 -9.15 -7.05 6.16
N ARG A 45 -8.35 -6.01 6.39
CA ARG A 45 -8.62 -4.98 7.40
C ARG A 45 -9.48 -3.84 6.86
N ASP A 46 -9.26 -3.46 5.61
CA ASP A 46 -9.98 -2.37 4.94
C ASP A 46 -9.96 -2.62 3.43
N ARG A 47 -10.94 -2.06 2.72
CA ARG A 47 -11.11 -2.20 1.28
C ARG A 47 -11.75 -0.93 0.73
N GLY A 48 -11.27 -0.49 -0.43
CA GLY A 48 -11.77 0.71 -1.10
C GLY A 48 -10.79 1.23 -2.12
N THR A 49 -10.94 2.48 -2.53
CA THR A 49 -9.93 3.11 -3.38
C THR A 49 -8.63 3.36 -2.60
N PHE A 50 -7.52 3.44 -3.31
CA PHE A 50 -6.20 3.63 -2.72
C PHE A 50 -6.14 4.84 -1.77
N GLU A 51 -6.67 5.98 -2.21
CA GLU A 51 -6.73 7.23 -1.45
C GLU A 51 -7.62 7.11 -0.20
N GLU A 52 -8.74 6.40 -0.28
CA GLU A 52 -9.63 6.18 0.87
C GLU A 52 -8.94 5.32 1.92
N VAL A 53 -8.36 4.20 1.49
CA VAL A 53 -7.67 3.27 2.39
C VAL A 53 -6.49 3.98 3.05
N VAL A 54 -5.67 4.73 2.30
CA VAL A 54 -4.55 5.50 2.86
C VAL A 54 -5.02 6.57 3.83
N THR A 55 -6.11 7.27 3.52
CA THR A 55 -6.65 8.35 4.36
C THR A 55 -7.20 7.81 5.68
N ARG A 56 -7.99 6.73 5.64
CA ARG A 56 -8.57 6.08 6.83
C ARG A 56 -7.49 5.47 7.74
N ASN A 57 -6.41 4.99 7.14
CA ASN A 57 -5.37 4.21 7.81
C ASN A 57 -4.02 4.96 7.90
N ARG A 58 -4.04 6.30 7.83
CA ARG A 58 -2.86 7.16 7.76
C ARG A 58 -1.76 6.84 8.79
N LYS A 59 -2.14 6.35 9.98
CA LYS A 59 -1.23 5.91 11.05
C LYS A 59 -0.28 4.77 10.62
N TYR A 60 -0.72 3.88 9.73
CA TYR A 60 0.09 2.76 9.25
C TYR A 60 0.99 3.17 8.08
N PHE A 61 0.59 4.18 7.29
CA PHE A 61 1.34 4.64 6.11
C PHE A 61 2.57 5.47 6.41
N ASN A 62 2.68 6.07 7.60
CA ASN A 62 3.92 6.72 8.03
C ASN A 62 5.10 5.74 8.09
N TYR A 63 4.85 4.44 8.28
CA TYR A 63 5.88 3.40 8.29
C TYR A 63 6.29 2.99 6.88
N PHE A 64 5.33 2.74 5.98
CA PHE A 64 5.60 2.32 4.60
C PHE A 64 6.26 3.38 3.72
N TYR A 65 5.97 4.67 3.96
CA TYR A 65 6.61 5.75 3.19
C TYR A 65 8.04 6.05 3.66
N GLN A 66 8.38 5.73 4.91
CA GLN A 66 9.71 5.99 5.50
C GLN A 66 10.71 4.84 5.32
N THR A 67 10.26 3.57 5.27
CA THR A 67 11.15 2.40 5.28
C THR A 67 11.91 2.14 3.98
N MET A 68 11.62 2.85 2.89
CA MET A 68 12.37 2.70 1.63
C MET A 68 13.37 3.85 1.36
N VAL A 69 13.48 4.83 2.26
CA VAL A 69 14.59 5.81 2.22
C VAL A 69 15.84 5.12 2.75
N LYS A 70 16.53 4.34 1.91
CA LYS A 70 17.89 3.89 2.23
C LYS A 70 18.75 5.12 2.51
N ARG A 71 19.09 5.34 3.78
CA ARG A 71 20.25 6.16 4.15
C ARG A 71 21.46 5.50 3.50
N LYS A 72 21.94 6.03 2.38
CA LYS A 72 23.31 5.77 1.95
C LYS A 72 24.21 6.47 2.98
N LYS A 73 24.86 5.67 3.83
CA LYS A 73 25.99 6.08 4.64
C LYS A 73 27.21 6.24 3.74
#